data_AF-A0A9W8UXI4-F1
#
_entry.id   AF-A0A9W8UXI4-F1
#
_cell.length_a   1.000
_cell.length_b   1.000
_cell.length_c   1.000
_cell.angle_alpha   90.00
_cell.angle_beta   90.00
_cell.angle_gamma   90.00
#
_symmetry.space_group_name_H-M   'P 1'
#
loop_
_entity.id
_entity.type
_entity.pdbx_description
1 polymer ?
#
loop_
_entity_poly.entity_id
_entity_poly.type
_entity_poly.pdbx_seq_one_letter_code
_entity_poly.pdbx_strand_id
1 'polypeptide(L)'
;MGTVTAPAPEVERTNRQLEYIGLLPSMYGVGLWTSLPCPPELLADIILVNHMRATATDVPLFAQHQHSSAVDLLKRIMAFSVEDWAATINPYPQPKSSDKTVIQRQSELLGWQRVAYIYQSAVALYCISALLPPDFNTNNTQTTSDIDVSLLQSSCRKALLQDLRDVASNPNSDLRKYLMWPTVIAGVELDAGDDTSKTFILEELGWASKVFGTASLLVAQDLLKRIWNSGSTKTKRWDDLFDRPYAFVM
;
A
#
# COMPACT_ATOMS: atom_id res chain seq x y z
N MET A 1 -5.00 5.97 -7.60
CA MET A 1 -4.57 6.33 -6.23
C MET A 1 -5.62 7.07 -5.42
N GLY A 2 -6.29 8.10 -5.96
CA GLY A 2 -7.31 8.85 -5.22
C GLY A 2 -8.40 8.02 -4.54
N THR A 3 -8.74 6.83 -5.08
CA THR A 3 -9.77 5.91 -4.56
C THR A 3 -9.33 5.10 -3.35
N VAL A 4 -8.01 5.00 -3.10
CA VAL A 4 -7.46 4.18 -2.00
C VAL A 4 -7.57 4.92 -0.68
N THR A 5 -7.25 6.22 -0.68
CA THR A 5 -7.38 7.13 0.46
C THR A 5 -8.60 8.04 0.24
N ALA A 6 -9.78 7.42 0.24
CA ALA A 6 -11.09 8.05 0.03
C ALA A 6 -12.17 7.28 0.81
N PRO A 7 -13.36 7.87 0.99
CA PRO A 7 -14.57 7.08 1.26
C PRO A 7 -14.78 5.97 0.23
N ALA A 8 -15.67 5.02 0.52
CA ALA A 8 -16.02 3.94 -0.41
C ALA A 8 -16.29 4.51 -1.81
N PRO A 9 -15.55 4.08 -2.85
CA PRO A 9 -15.71 4.63 -4.19
C PRO A 9 -17.03 4.16 -4.80
N GLU A 10 -17.58 4.96 -5.72
CA GLU A 10 -18.78 4.59 -6.49
C GLU A 10 -18.53 3.32 -7.31
N VAL A 11 -19.53 2.43 -7.36
CA VAL A 11 -19.46 1.14 -8.09
C VAL A 11 -19.15 1.35 -9.58
N GLU A 12 -19.76 2.35 -10.22
CA GLU A 12 -19.48 2.65 -11.63
C GLU A 12 -18.00 3.02 -11.84
N ARG A 13 -17.43 3.80 -10.92
CA ARG A 13 -16.03 4.20 -10.98
C ARG A 13 -15.10 2.99 -10.82
N THR A 14 -15.41 2.06 -9.93
CA THR A 14 -14.57 0.87 -9.74
C THR A 14 -14.71 -0.13 -10.87
N ASN A 15 -15.89 -0.26 -11.48
CA ASN A 15 -16.08 -1.06 -12.69
C ASN A 15 -15.18 -0.58 -13.83
N ARG A 16 -15.10 0.74 -14.06
CA ARG A 16 -14.15 1.31 -15.03
C ARG A 16 -12.69 1.03 -14.68
N GLN A 17 -12.35 0.97 -13.38
CA GLN A 17 -10.99 0.63 -12.96
C GLN A 17 -10.64 -0.84 -13.25
N LEU A 18 -11.60 -1.77 -13.18
CA LEU A 18 -11.37 -3.17 -13.51
C LEU A 18 -10.96 -3.36 -14.97
N GLU A 19 -11.51 -2.56 -15.88
CA GLU A 19 -11.14 -2.58 -17.31
C GLU A 19 -9.64 -2.29 -17.52
N TYR A 20 -9.02 -1.49 -16.63
CA TYR A 20 -7.59 -1.21 -16.72
C TYR A 20 -6.71 -2.41 -16.38
N ILE A 21 -7.19 -3.40 -15.62
CA ILE A 21 -6.36 -4.57 -15.23
C ILE A 21 -5.84 -5.30 -16.47
N GLY A 22 -6.71 -5.51 -17.47
CA GLY A 22 -6.31 -6.14 -18.74
C GLY A 22 -5.36 -5.29 -19.58
N LEU A 23 -5.29 -3.99 -19.33
CA LEU A 23 -4.45 -3.02 -20.04
C LEU A 23 -3.16 -2.68 -19.28
N LEU A 24 -2.99 -3.12 -18.03
CA LEU A 24 -1.78 -2.85 -17.24
C LEU A 24 -0.50 -3.33 -17.95
N PRO A 25 -0.43 -4.54 -18.55
CA PRO A 25 0.78 -4.98 -19.23
C PRO A 25 1.20 -4.06 -20.38
N SER A 26 0.24 -3.45 -21.09
CA SER A 26 0.52 -2.61 -22.26
C SER A 26 0.72 -1.13 -21.92
N MET A 27 -0.03 -0.57 -20.96
CA MET A 27 0.03 0.85 -20.62
C MET A 27 0.98 1.16 -19.47
N TYR A 28 1.12 0.25 -18.52
CA TYR A 28 1.87 0.45 -17.29
C TYR A 28 3.20 -0.32 -17.28
N GLY A 29 3.24 -1.46 -17.99
CA GLY A 29 4.44 -2.30 -18.10
C GLY A 29 4.94 -2.69 -16.71
N VAL A 30 6.21 -2.41 -16.42
CA VAL A 30 6.84 -2.68 -15.11
C VAL A 30 6.58 -1.59 -14.05
N GLY A 31 5.79 -0.55 -14.36
CA GLY A 31 5.41 0.53 -13.44
C GLY A 31 6.40 1.70 -13.32
N LEU A 32 7.60 1.57 -13.87
CA LEU A 32 8.67 2.59 -13.80
C LEU A 32 8.42 3.85 -14.64
N TRP A 33 7.53 3.77 -15.62
CA TRP A 33 7.21 4.90 -16.51
C TRP A 33 6.20 5.87 -15.91
N THR A 34 5.75 5.60 -14.68
CA THR A 34 4.80 6.44 -13.96
C THR A 34 5.43 6.99 -12.68
N SER A 35 4.81 8.02 -12.08
CA SER A 35 5.19 8.52 -10.74
C SER A 35 4.96 7.51 -9.61
N LEU A 36 4.57 6.28 -9.92
CA LEU A 36 4.15 5.25 -8.98
C LEU A 36 4.77 3.90 -9.39
N PRO A 37 5.92 3.48 -8.86
CA PRO A 37 6.49 2.18 -9.21
C PRO A 37 5.91 1.08 -8.32
N CYS A 38 4.57 1.02 -8.28
CA CYS A 38 3.89 -0.13 -7.72
C CYS A 38 4.04 -1.28 -8.73
N PRO A 39 4.40 -2.50 -8.34
CA PRO A 39 4.30 -3.66 -9.22
C PRO A 39 2.92 -3.77 -9.87
N PRO A 40 2.80 -4.09 -11.17
CA PRO A 40 1.52 -4.13 -11.88
C PRO A 40 0.53 -5.10 -11.23
N GLU A 41 1.01 -6.23 -10.73
CA GLU A 41 0.21 -7.22 -10.01
C GLU A 41 -0.38 -6.61 -8.74
N LEU A 42 0.45 -5.96 -7.92
CA LEU A 42 -0.01 -5.28 -6.71
C LEU A 42 -0.91 -4.08 -7.02
N LEU A 43 -0.72 -3.40 -8.15
CA LEU A 43 -1.63 -2.35 -8.60
C LEU A 43 -3.01 -2.92 -8.99
N ALA A 44 -3.04 -4.07 -9.66
CA ALA A 44 -4.29 -4.79 -9.92
C ALA A 44 -4.98 -5.17 -8.60
N ASP A 45 -4.21 -5.55 -7.58
CA ASP A 45 -4.74 -5.90 -6.26
C ASP A 45 -5.37 -4.70 -5.57
N ILE A 46 -4.73 -3.53 -5.64
CA ILE A 46 -5.32 -2.27 -5.17
C ILE A 46 -6.66 -1.97 -5.86
N ILE A 47 -6.74 -2.21 -7.18
CA ILE A 47 -7.99 -2.01 -7.94
C ILE A 47 -9.07 -2.97 -7.45
N LEU A 48 -8.73 -4.24 -7.23
CA LEU A 48 -9.65 -5.25 -6.72
C LEU A 48 -10.13 -4.93 -5.31
N VAL A 49 -9.25 -4.46 -4.42
CA VAL A 49 -9.66 -3.98 -3.08
C VAL A 49 -10.66 -2.83 -3.21
N ASN A 50 -10.41 -1.85 -4.08
CA ASN A 50 -11.35 -0.74 -4.29
C ASN A 50 -12.73 -1.22 -4.77
N HIS A 51 -12.76 -2.18 -5.69
CA HIS A 51 -14.00 -2.74 -6.22
C HIS A 51 -14.77 -3.52 -5.14
N MET A 52 -14.08 -4.32 -4.32
CA MET A 52 -14.68 -5.02 -3.20
C MET A 52 -15.24 -4.06 -2.15
N ARG A 53 -14.54 -2.96 -1.85
CA ARG A 53 -15.07 -1.89 -0.97
C ARG A 53 -16.36 -1.28 -1.52
N ALA A 54 -16.39 -0.98 -2.83
CA ALA A 54 -17.56 -0.38 -3.48
C ALA A 54 -18.79 -1.29 -3.51
N THR A 55 -18.57 -2.61 -3.55
CA THR A 55 -19.62 -3.63 -3.67
C THR A 55 -19.94 -4.31 -2.34
N ALA A 56 -19.29 -3.88 -1.25
CA ALA A 56 -19.50 -4.42 0.09
C ALA A 56 -20.98 -4.33 0.48
N THR A 57 -21.50 -5.39 1.09
CA THR A 57 -22.90 -5.46 1.53
C THR A 57 -23.01 -6.06 2.93
N ASP A 58 -23.95 -5.55 3.73
CA ASP A 58 -24.21 -6.05 5.07
C ASP A 58 -25.14 -7.30 5.07
N VAL A 59 -25.54 -7.79 3.88
CA VAL A 59 -26.35 -9.01 3.76
C VAL A 59 -25.51 -10.23 4.14
N PRO A 60 -25.85 -11.01 5.18
CA PRO A 60 -24.94 -11.98 5.80
C PRO A 60 -24.34 -13.03 4.85
N LEU A 61 -25.14 -13.59 3.94
CA LEU A 61 -24.66 -14.59 2.97
C LEU A 61 -23.61 -13.99 2.03
N PHE A 62 -23.85 -12.79 1.51
CA PHE A 62 -22.92 -12.12 0.60
C PHE A 62 -21.70 -11.58 1.36
N ALA A 63 -21.87 -11.13 2.61
CA ALA A 63 -20.78 -10.69 3.47
C ALA A 63 -19.78 -11.83 3.75
N GLN A 64 -20.26 -13.07 3.99
CA GLN A 64 -19.39 -14.23 4.17
C GLN A 64 -18.60 -14.56 2.89
N HIS A 65 -19.25 -14.51 1.72
CA HIS A 65 -18.56 -14.70 0.44
C HIS A 65 -17.51 -13.60 0.19
N GLN A 66 -17.85 -12.34 0.47
CA GLN A 66 -16.92 -11.20 0.37
C GLN A 66 -15.72 -11.36 1.30
N HIS A 67 -15.94 -11.81 2.53
CA HIS A 67 -14.87 -12.11 3.47
C HIS A 67 -13.93 -13.20 2.93
N SER A 68 -14.47 -14.31 2.43
CA SER A 68 -13.66 -15.37 1.81
C SER A 68 -12.85 -14.84 0.61
N SER A 69 -13.48 -14.06 -0.26
CA SER A 69 -12.79 -13.44 -1.41
C SER A 69 -11.69 -12.47 -0.98
N ALA A 70 -11.88 -11.76 0.14
CA ALA A 70 -10.88 -10.83 0.67
C ALA A 70 -9.67 -11.57 1.26
N VAL A 71 -9.90 -12.72 1.92
CA VAL A 71 -8.83 -13.61 2.37
C VAL A 71 -8.04 -14.20 1.20
N ASP A 72 -8.71 -14.61 0.12
CA ASP A 72 -8.05 -15.13 -1.07
C ASP A 72 -7.25 -14.04 -1.81
N LEU A 73 -7.78 -12.81 -1.84
CA LEU A 73 -7.05 -11.64 -2.35
C LEU A 73 -5.79 -11.36 -1.51
N LEU A 74 -5.90 -11.42 -0.18
CA LEU A 74 -4.75 -11.24 0.72
C LEU A 74 -3.69 -12.33 0.51
N LYS A 75 -4.08 -13.59 0.37
CA LYS A 75 -3.16 -14.69 0.03
C LYS A 75 -2.41 -14.41 -1.27
N ARG A 76 -3.12 -13.90 -2.28
CA ARG A 76 -2.51 -13.55 -3.57
C ARG A 76 -1.51 -12.40 -3.45
N ILE A 77 -1.82 -11.37 -2.68
CA ILE A 77 -0.89 -10.26 -2.37
C ILE A 77 0.37 -10.80 -1.67
N MET A 78 0.21 -11.69 -0.68
CA MET A 78 1.34 -12.28 0.05
C MET A 78 2.16 -13.27 -0.78
N ALA A 79 1.56 -13.90 -1.78
CA ALA A 79 2.23 -14.81 -2.71
C ALA A 79 2.92 -14.09 -3.89
N PHE A 80 2.82 -12.76 -3.97
CA PHE A 80 3.52 -11.96 -4.98
C PHE A 80 5.04 -12.17 -4.89
N SER A 81 5.65 -12.51 -6.02
CA SER A 81 7.10 -12.74 -6.15
C SER A 81 7.84 -11.42 -6.33
N VAL A 82 8.42 -10.92 -5.24
CA VAL A 82 9.21 -9.68 -5.22
C VAL A 82 10.47 -9.84 -6.08
N GLU A 83 11.08 -11.01 -6.03
CA GLU A 83 12.31 -11.33 -6.76
C GLU A 83 12.08 -11.30 -8.26
N ASP A 84 11.00 -11.93 -8.75
CA ASP A 84 10.70 -11.99 -10.17
C ASP A 84 10.38 -10.60 -10.71
N TRP A 85 9.57 -9.81 -9.98
CA TRP A 85 9.27 -8.44 -10.40
C TRP A 85 10.54 -7.59 -10.44
N ALA A 86 11.37 -7.62 -9.40
CA ALA A 86 12.59 -6.83 -9.37
C ALA A 86 13.59 -7.26 -10.46
N ALA A 87 13.62 -8.53 -10.85
CA ALA A 87 14.41 -9.01 -11.97
C ALA A 87 13.91 -8.50 -13.34
N THR A 88 12.61 -8.21 -13.47
CA THR A 88 12.03 -7.59 -14.69
C THR A 88 12.39 -6.11 -14.81
N ILE A 89 12.72 -5.47 -13.69
CA ILE A 89 13.25 -4.11 -13.68
C ILE A 89 14.67 -4.15 -14.25
N ASN A 90 14.76 -3.96 -15.57
CA ASN A 90 16.02 -3.74 -16.24
C ASN A 90 16.22 -2.23 -16.45
N PRO A 91 16.88 -1.51 -15.51
CA PRO A 91 17.15 -0.09 -15.68
C PRO A 91 18.08 0.21 -16.87
N TYR A 92 18.72 -0.81 -17.48
CA TYR A 92 19.61 -0.66 -18.64
C TYR A 92 19.38 -1.78 -19.68
N PRO A 93 18.43 -1.61 -20.61
CA PRO A 93 18.23 -2.56 -21.73
C PRO A 93 19.45 -2.67 -22.65
N GLN A 94 20.38 -1.72 -22.58
CA GLN A 94 21.63 -1.65 -23.36
C GLN A 94 22.74 -1.02 -22.50
N PRO A 95 23.99 -1.51 -22.55
CA PRO A 95 25.12 -0.88 -21.89
C PRO A 95 25.45 0.45 -22.60
N LYS A 96 24.87 1.56 -22.14
CA LYS A 96 25.18 2.89 -22.71
C LYS A 96 26.50 3.50 -22.19
N SER A 97 27.16 2.84 -21.26
CA SER A 97 28.59 3.00 -20.96
C SER A 97 29.01 1.79 -20.14
N SER A 98 30.26 1.37 -20.29
CA SER A 98 30.86 0.18 -19.67
C SER A 98 31.19 0.33 -18.17
N ASP A 99 30.59 1.28 -17.44
CA ASP A 99 31.17 1.71 -16.14
C ASP A 99 30.43 1.27 -14.88
N LYS A 100 29.27 0.57 -14.97
CA LYS A 100 28.62 0.05 -13.77
C LYS A 100 29.20 -1.30 -13.36
N THR A 101 29.88 -1.32 -12.22
CA THR A 101 30.42 -2.55 -11.62
C THR A 101 29.30 -3.55 -11.30
N VAL A 102 29.63 -4.83 -11.23
CA VAL A 102 28.71 -5.90 -10.78
C VAL A 102 28.05 -5.54 -9.44
N ILE A 103 28.81 -4.89 -8.56
CA ILE A 103 28.36 -4.44 -7.24
C ILE A 103 27.24 -3.41 -7.35
N GLN A 104 27.35 -2.44 -8.26
CA GLN A 104 26.33 -1.40 -8.42
C GLN A 104 25.00 -1.97 -8.95
N ARG A 105 25.07 -2.90 -9.91
CA ARG A 105 23.86 -3.59 -10.42
C ARG A 105 23.16 -4.41 -9.34
N GLN A 106 23.93 -5.12 -8.51
CA GLN A 106 23.37 -5.86 -7.39
C GLN A 106 22.72 -4.92 -6.36
N SER A 107 23.35 -3.79 -6.05
CA SER A 107 22.80 -2.79 -5.15
C SER A 107 21.48 -2.19 -5.66
N GLU A 108 21.38 -1.94 -6.97
CA GLU A 108 20.15 -1.43 -7.60
C GLU A 108 19.02 -2.47 -7.55
N LEU A 109 19.32 -3.74 -7.85
CA LEU A 109 18.36 -4.84 -7.75
C LEU A 109 17.81 -4.98 -6.32
N LEU A 110 18.69 -4.98 -5.32
CA LEU A 110 18.30 -5.03 -3.91
C LEU A 110 17.42 -3.82 -3.51
N GLY A 111 17.71 -2.64 -4.09
CA GLY A 111 16.89 -1.44 -3.91
C GLY A 111 15.47 -1.64 -4.45
N TRP A 112 15.32 -2.17 -5.67
CA TRP A 112 14.01 -2.43 -6.27
C TRP A 112 13.24 -3.55 -5.56
N GLN A 113 13.93 -4.62 -5.12
CA GLN A 113 13.32 -5.63 -4.26
C GLN A 113 12.74 -5.01 -3.00
N ARG A 114 13.48 -4.10 -2.35
CA ARG A 114 12.99 -3.39 -1.16
C ARG A 114 11.77 -2.53 -1.46
N VAL A 115 11.74 -1.81 -2.60
CA VAL A 115 10.55 -1.06 -3.04
C VAL A 115 9.34 -2.00 -3.17
N ALA A 116 9.52 -3.15 -3.81
CA ALA A 116 8.46 -4.14 -3.97
C ALA A 116 7.97 -4.73 -2.64
N TYR A 117 8.87 -5.06 -1.70
CA TYR A 117 8.49 -5.49 -0.34
C TYR A 117 7.67 -4.43 0.41
N ILE A 118 8.06 -3.16 0.29
CA ILE A 118 7.33 -2.03 0.88
C ILE A 118 5.93 -1.92 0.29
N TYR A 119 5.80 -2.02 -1.04
CA TYR A 119 4.49 -2.01 -1.69
C TYR A 119 3.65 -3.23 -1.31
N GLN A 120 4.23 -4.43 -1.27
CA GLN A 120 3.52 -5.65 -0.87
C GLN A 120 2.95 -5.51 0.53
N SER A 121 3.76 -5.05 1.49
CA SER A 121 3.32 -4.83 2.87
C SER A 121 2.22 -3.76 2.97
N ALA A 122 2.36 -2.65 2.24
CA ALA A 122 1.37 -1.59 2.21
C ALA A 122 0.04 -2.04 1.58
N VAL A 123 0.08 -2.81 0.49
CA VAL A 123 -1.13 -3.35 -0.16
C VAL A 123 -1.81 -4.42 0.71
N ALA A 124 -1.04 -5.25 1.40
CA ALA A 124 -1.57 -6.22 2.36
C ALA A 124 -2.29 -5.52 3.52
N LEU A 125 -1.67 -4.49 4.11
CA LEU A 125 -2.29 -3.69 5.17
C LEU A 125 -3.56 -2.99 4.68
N TYR A 126 -3.51 -2.40 3.47
CA TYR A 126 -4.69 -1.79 2.88
C TYR A 126 -5.83 -2.80 2.69
N CYS A 127 -5.53 -3.99 2.18
CA CYS A 127 -6.51 -5.06 2.02
C CYS A 127 -7.14 -5.48 3.36
N ILE A 128 -6.30 -5.68 4.39
CA ILE A 128 -6.77 -6.07 5.73
C ILE A 128 -7.67 -4.98 6.31
N SER A 129 -7.18 -3.74 6.39
CA SER A 129 -7.90 -2.67 7.05
C SER A 129 -9.16 -2.23 6.33
N ALA A 130 -9.21 -2.39 5.00
CA ALA A 130 -10.37 -2.01 4.21
C ALA A 130 -11.44 -3.11 4.08
N LEU A 131 -11.06 -4.40 4.07
CA LEU A 131 -11.97 -5.51 3.77
C LEU A 131 -12.15 -6.50 4.91
N LEU A 132 -11.20 -6.57 5.84
CA LEU A 132 -11.17 -7.54 6.94
C LEU A 132 -11.16 -6.82 8.29
N PRO A 133 -12.21 -6.04 8.61
CA PRO A 133 -12.28 -5.35 9.89
C PRO A 133 -12.25 -6.37 11.04
N PRO A 134 -11.61 -6.04 12.17
CA PRO A 134 -11.61 -6.91 13.34
C PRO A 134 -13.05 -7.16 13.79
N ASP A 135 -13.45 -8.44 13.88
CA ASP A 135 -14.80 -8.85 14.26
C ASP A 135 -15.22 -8.19 15.57
N PHE A 136 -16.20 -7.28 15.50
CA PHE A 136 -16.77 -6.62 16.68
C PHE A 136 -17.65 -7.56 17.53
N ASN A 137 -17.90 -8.80 17.09
CA ASN A 137 -18.83 -9.70 17.76
C ASN A 137 -18.47 -11.18 17.54
N THR A 138 -17.48 -11.66 18.27
CA THR A 138 -17.20 -13.09 18.46
C THR A 138 -18.36 -13.76 19.19
N ASN A 139 -19.42 -14.11 18.46
CA ASN A 139 -20.43 -15.04 18.96
C ASN A 139 -20.89 -16.07 17.92
N ASN A 140 -20.36 -16.06 16.69
CA ASN A 140 -20.62 -17.14 15.74
C ASN A 140 -19.31 -17.78 15.28
N THR A 141 -19.05 -18.90 15.94
CA THR A 141 -18.21 -20.02 15.55
C THR A 141 -18.11 -20.26 14.03
N GLN A 142 -16.90 -20.66 13.62
CA GLN A 142 -16.54 -21.31 12.34
C GLN A 142 -16.37 -20.40 11.13
N THR A 143 -15.21 -19.75 11.06
CA THR A 143 -14.51 -19.61 9.78
C THR A 143 -13.09 -20.13 9.96
N THR A 144 -12.85 -21.29 9.35
CA THR A 144 -11.56 -21.96 9.20
C THR A 144 -10.68 -21.16 8.24
N SER A 145 -10.22 -19.97 8.64
CA SER A 145 -9.14 -19.31 7.92
C SER A 145 -7.82 -19.81 8.48
N ASP A 146 -7.03 -20.48 7.62
CA ASP A 146 -5.67 -20.98 7.90
C ASP A 146 -4.67 -19.85 8.22
N ILE A 147 -5.11 -18.59 8.13
CA ILE A 147 -4.29 -17.38 8.29
C ILE A 147 -4.82 -16.57 9.46
N ASP A 148 -3.96 -16.33 10.45
CA ASP A 148 -4.19 -15.35 11.50
C ASP A 148 -3.99 -13.93 10.93
N VAL A 149 -5.10 -13.28 10.55
CA VAL A 149 -5.12 -11.94 9.95
C VAL A 149 -4.49 -10.89 10.88
N SER A 150 -4.69 -11.01 12.20
CA SER A 150 -4.16 -10.07 13.19
C SER A 150 -2.65 -10.17 13.30
N LEU A 151 -2.12 -11.40 13.36
CA LEU A 151 -0.68 -11.65 13.37
C LEU A 151 -0.03 -11.15 12.07
N LEU A 152 -0.67 -11.42 10.93
CA LEU A 152 -0.19 -10.96 9.62
C LEU A 152 -0.17 -9.43 9.53
N GLN A 153 -1.25 -8.75 9.95
CA GLN A 153 -1.33 -7.29 9.97
C GLN A 153 -0.20 -6.68 10.82
N SER A 154 0.01 -7.20 12.03
CA SER A 154 1.12 -6.76 12.90
C SER A 154 2.48 -6.99 12.24
N SER A 155 2.65 -8.09 11.53
CA SER A 155 3.91 -8.43 10.85
C SER A 155 4.18 -7.50 9.67
N CYS A 156 3.18 -7.28 8.79
CA CYS A 156 3.25 -6.34 7.68
C CYS A 156 3.50 -4.91 8.17
N ARG A 157 2.85 -4.47 9.25
CA ARG A 157 3.07 -3.14 9.84
C ARG A 157 4.52 -2.93 10.28
N LYS A 158 5.07 -3.91 11.01
CA LYS A 158 6.48 -3.86 11.46
C LYS A 158 7.45 -3.88 10.30
N ALA A 159 7.24 -4.78 9.32
CA ALA A 159 8.08 -4.87 8.12
C ALA A 159 8.07 -3.56 7.33
N LEU A 160 6.88 -3.02 7.05
CA LEU A 160 6.70 -1.76 6.32
C LEU A 160 7.44 -0.61 7.00
N LEU A 161 7.27 -0.43 8.31
CA LEU A 161 7.95 0.65 9.05
C LEU A 161 9.46 0.49 9.06
N GLN A 162 9.96 -0.74 9.23
CA GLN A 162 11.40 -1.01 9.22
C GLN A 162 12.01 -0.72 7.84
N ASP A 163 11.40 -1.23 6.77
CA ASP A 163 11.90 -1.03 5.41
C ASP A 163 11.85 0.45 5.00
N LEU A 164 10.80 1.18 5.38
CA LEU A 164 10.73 2.64 5.17
C LEU A 164 11.86 3.37 5.90
N ARG A 165 12.14 3.03 7.16
CA ARG A 165 13.24 3.62 7.93
C ARG A 165 14.61 3.33 7.32
N ASP A 166 14.82 2.10 6.87
CA ASP A 166 16.07 1.71 6.23
C ASP A 166 16.30 2.52 4.93
N VAL A 167 15.26 2.68 4.11
CA VAL A 167 15.35 3.48 2.88
C VAL A 167 15.58 4.95 3.20
N ALA A 168 14.89 5.50 4.21
CA ALA A 168 15.06 6.88 4.66
C ALA A 168 16.46 7.17 5.22
N SER A 169 17.06 6.19 5.89
CA SER A 169 18.40 6.30 6.48
C SER A 169 19.52 6.25 5.44
N ASN A 170 19.22 5.85 4.20
CA ASN A 170 20.19 5.83 3.11
C ASN A 170 20.11 7.13 2.29
N PRO A 171 21.06 8.07 2.47
CA PRO A 171 21.03 9.39 1.80
C PRO A 171 21.16 9.31 0.28
N ASN A 172 21.66 8.18 -0.26
CA ASN A 172 21.84 7.97 -1.70
C ASN A 172 20.68 7.18 -2.34
N SER A 173 19.59 6.95 -1.61
CA SER A 173 18.45 6.20 -2.12
C SER A 173 17.53 7.10 -2.95
N ASP A 174 17.81 7.18 -4.25
CA ASP A 174 16.90 7.77 -5.24
C ASP A 174 15.52 7.10 -5.25
N LEU A 175 15.39 5.92 -4.63
CA LEU A 175 14.15 5.15 -4.56
C LEU A 175 13.19 5.67 -3.48
N ARG A 176 13.66 6.46 -2.51
CA ARG A 176 12.83 7.00 -1.42
C ARG A 176 11.62 7.79 -1.94
N LYS A 177 11.80 8.49 -3.07
CA LYS A 177 10.74 9.27 -3.72
C LYS A 177 9.50 8.47 -4.11
N TYR A 178 9.67 7.18 -4.33
CA TYR A 178 8.60 6.31 -4.78
C TYR A 178 7.70 5.79 -3.66
N LEU A 179 8.04 6.06 -2.41
CA LEU A 179 7.43 5.40 -1.25
C LEU A 179 6.37 6.26 -0.56
N MET A 180 5.83 7.27 -1.26
CA MET A 180 4.89 8.23 -0.66
C MET A 180 3.58 7.57 -0.22
N TRP A 181 2.97 6.80 -1.12
CA TRP A 181 1.74 6.09 -0.77
C TRP A 181 1.96 5.04 0.34
N PRO A 182 2.98 4.16 0.27
CA PRO A 182 3.32 3.26 1.38
C PRO A 182 3.58 3.97 2.72
N THR A 183 4.22 5.16 2.71
CA THR A 183 4.44 5.97 3.91
C THR A 183 3.11 6.44 4.53
N VAL A 184 2.15 6.84 3.70
CA VAL A 184 0.81 7.22 4.19
C VAL A 184 0.08 6.01 4.78
N ILE A 185 0.13 4.85 4.11
CA ILE A 185 -0.48 3.62 4.63
C ILE A 185 0.13 3.23 5.98
N ALA A 186 1.46 3.28 6.11
CA ALA A 186 2.15 3.04 7.38
C ALA A 186 1.64 3.97 8.48
N GLY A 187 1.44 5.26 8.17
CA GLY A 187 0.90 6.26 9.09
C GLY A 187 -0.54 6.00 9.55
N VAL A 188 -1.40 5.51 8.65
CA VAL A 188 -2.79 5.15 8.98
C VAL A 188 -2.84 3.96 9.93
N GLU A 189 -1.94 2.99 9.73
CA GLU A 189 -1.86 1.75 10.50
C GLU A 189 -1.18 1.90 11.87
N LEU A 190 -0.67 3.09 12.22
CA LEU A 190 0.01 3.30 13.49
C LEU A 190 -0.92 3.12 14.70
N ASP A 191 -0.36 2.51 15.74
CA ASP A 191 -1.00 2.42 17.04
C ASP A 191 -1.07 3.82 17.69
N ALA A 192 -2.14 4.09 18.43
CA ALA A 192 -2.39 5.40 19.04
C ALA A 192 -1.28 5.86 20.02
N GLY A 193 -0.46 4.95 20.54
CA GLY A 193 0.65 5.26 21.45
C GLY A 193 2.05 5.30 20.80
N ASP A 194 2.17 5.05 19.49
CA ASP A 194 3.49 4.97 18.83
C ASP A 194 3.97 6.35 18.33
N ASP A 195 4.26 7.25 19.27
CA ASP A 195 4.65 8.62 18.95
C ASP A 195 6.00 8.71 18.20
N THR A 196 6.89 7.75 18.42
CA THR A 196 8.16 7.64 17.69
C THR A 196 7.91 7.37 16.21
N SER A 197 7.08 6.39 15.86
CA SER A 197 6.75 6.11 14.46
C SER A 197 5.92 7.23 13.84
N LYS A 198 5.00 7.86 14.59
CA LYS A 198 4.24 9.02 14.08
C LYS A 198 5.18 10.17 13.70
N THR A 199 6.15 10.48 14.56
CA THR A 199 7.15 11.53 14.31
C THR A 199 7.94 11.23 13.03
N PHE A 200 8.45 10.00 12.90
CA PHE A 200 9.12 9.54 11.69
C PHE A 200 8.26 9.75 10.43
N ILE A 201 7.01 9.28 10.42
CA ILE A 201 6.12 9.43 9.26
C ILE A 201 5.89 10.90 8.90
N LEU A 202 5.68 11.78 9.88
CA LEU A 202 5.53 13.21 9.63
C LEU A 202 6.81 13.81 9.03
N GLU A 203 7.98 13.47 9.57
CA GLU A 203 9.27 13.95 9.05
C GLU A 203 9.49 13.50 7.60
N GLU A 204 9.20 12.23 7.29
CA GLU A 204 9.32 11.67 5.94
C GLU A 204 8.42 12.40 4.93
N LEU A 205 7.13 12.59 5.27
CA LEU A 205 6.20 13.32 4.41
C LEU A 205 6.59 14.79 4.26
N GLY A 206 7.15 15.40 5.30
CA GLY A 206 7.59 16.79 5.30
C GLY A 206 8.84 17.00 4.47
N TRP A 207 9.80 16.06 4.57
CA TRP A 207 10.97 16.01 3.69
C TRP A 207 10.53 15.87 2.24
N ALA A 208 9.68 14.89 1.94
CA ALA A 208 9.25 14.62 0.57
C ALA A 208 8.46 15.80 -0.03
N SER A 209 7.61 16.47 0.76
CA SER A 209 6.93 17.69 0.32
C SER A 209 7.92 18.78 -0.12
N LYS A 210 9.00 18.99 0.67
CA LYS A 210 10.05 19.97 0.34
C LYS A 210 10.84 19.58 -0.89
N VAL A 211 11.19 18.29 -1.04
CA VAL A 211 12.00 17.80 -2.17
C VAL A 211 11.22 17.83 -3.48
N PHE A 212 9.95 17.41 -3.47
CA PHE A 212 9.13 17.34 -4.69
C PHE A 212 8.33 18.62 -4.96
N GLY A 213 8.34 19.58 -4.04
CA GLY A 213 7.58 20.83 -4.17
C GLY A 213 6.07 20.62 -4.20
N THR A 214 5.57 19.56 -3.54
CA THR A 214 4.15 19.19 -3.58
C THR A 214 3.47 19.41 -2.23
N ALA A 215 2.30 20.05 -2.27
CA ALA A 215 1.46 20.28 -1.09
C ALA A 215 0.67 19.02 -0.69
N SER A 216 0.51 18.03 -1.57
CA SER A 216 -0.30 16.82 -1.31
C SER A 216 0.17 16.05 -0.08
N LEU A 217 1.47 16.06 0.20
CA LEU A 217 2.08 15.37 1.34
C LEU A 217 1.91 16.15 2.66
N LEU A 218 1.78 17.47 2.62
CA LEU A 218 1.38 18.25 3.81
C LEU A 218 -0.08 17.98 4.15
N VAL A 219 -0.94 17.86 3.13
CA VAL A 219 -2.33 17.43 3.32
C VAL A 219 -2.38 16.02 3.94
N ALA A 220 -1.47 15.12 3.55
CA ALA A 220 -1.33 13.81 4.16
C ALA A 220 -0.98 13.90 5.66
N GLN A 221 -0.05 14.78 6.05
CA GLN A 221 0.29 14.98 7.46
C GLN A 221 -0.93 15.45 8.28
N ASP A 222 -1.69 16.40 7.77
CA ASP A 222 -2.85 16.94 8.48
C ASP A 222 -3.97 15.89 8.59
N LEU A 223 -4.15 15.06 7.56
CA LEU A 223 -5.04 13.90 7.62
C LEU A 223 -4.59 12.92 8.72
N LEU A 224 -3.32 12.53 8.74
CA LEU A 224 -2.79 11.58 9.72
C LEU A 224 -2.92 12.10 11.16
N LYS A 225 -2.58 13.37 11.41
CA LYS A 225 -2.78 14.01 12.73
C LYS A 225 -4.24 13.94 13.17
N ARG A 226 -5.19 14.20 12.26
CA ARG A 226 -6.63 14.12 12.54
C ARG A 226 -7.06 12.69 12.89
N ILE A 227 -6.56 11.71 12.13
CA ILE A 227 -6.82 10.28 12.38
C ILE A 227 -6.32 9.91 13.78
N TRP A 228 -5.08 10.25 14.12
CA TRP A 228 -4.47 9.94 15.43
C TRP A 228 -5.17 10.65 16.60
N ASN A 229 -5.59 11.90 16.43
CA ASN A 229 -6.31 12.65 17.46
C ASN A 229 -7.73 12.14 17.72
N SER A 230 -8.29 11.34 16.81
CA SER A 230 -9.65 10.83 16.94
C SER A 230 -9.81 9.62 17.88
N GLY A 231 -8.73 9.24 18.58
CA GLY A 231 -8.78 8.41 19.79
C GLY A 231 -8.93 6.90 19.59
N SER A 232 -9.16 6.41 18.38
CA SER A 232 -9.13 4.96 18.08
C SER A 232 -9.09 4.70 16.57
N THR A 233 -7.89 4.51 16.02
CA THR A 233 -7.70 4.03 14.64
C THR A 233 -8.25 2.61 14.44
N LYS A 234 -8.29 1.80 15.52
CA LYS A 234 -8.72 0.39 15.47
C LYS A 234 -10.23 0.17 15.43
N THR A 235 -11.04 1.19 15.74
CA THR A 235 -12.51 1.04 15.76
C THR A 235 -13.22 1.68 14.59
N LYS A 236 -12.50 2.36 13.69
CA LYS A 236 -13.10 3.02 12.53
C LYS A 236 -12.94 2.16 11.29
N ARG A 237 -14.00 2.05 10.48
CA ARG A 237 -13.89 1.42 9.17
C ARG A 237 -12.97 2.28 8.31
N TRP A 238 -12.25 1.66 7.38
CA TRP A 238 -11.36 2.37 6.46
C TRP A 238 -12.03 3.55 5.77
N ASP A 239 -13.28 3.38 5.34
CA ASP A 239 -14.05 4.40 4.64
C ASP A 239 -14.36 5.63 5.51
N ASP A 240 -14.46 5.46 6.84
CA ASP A 240 -14.73 6.54 7.80
C ASP A 240 -13.49 7.38 8.13
N LEU A 241 -12.30 6.95 7.69
CA LEU A 241 -11.05 7.65 7.92
C LEU A 241 -10.88 8.87 7.01
N PHE A 242 -11.65 8.94 5.91
CA PHE A 242 -11.50 9.94 4.87
C PHE A 242 -12.80 10.72 4.68
N ASP A 243 -12.69 12.04 4.58
CA ASP A 243 -13.80 12.96 4.29
C ASP A 243 -13.97 13.24 2.79
N ARG A 244 -12.93 12.98 2.00
CA ARG A 244 -12.88 13.17 0.55
C ARG A 244 -11.78 12.31 -0.06
N PRO A 245 -11.73 12.17 -1.40
CA PRO A 245 -10.61 11.51 -2.07
C PRO A 245 -9.31 12.29 -1.95
N TYR A 246 -8.24 11.62 -1.51
CA TYR A 246 -6.89 12.14 -1.44
C TYR A 246 -5.98 11.40 -2.42
N ALA A 247 -5.20 12.11 -3.22
CA ALA A 247 -4.20 11.52 -4.11
C ALA A 247 -2.79 11.88 -3.62
N PHE A 248 -2.10 10.90 -3.03
CA PHE A 248 -0.72 11.04 -2.57
C PHE A 248 0.23 10.47 -3.63
N VAL A 249 0.52 11.31 -4.63
CA VAL A 249 1.46 11.01 -5.72
C VAL A 249 2.45 12.16 -5.86
N MET A 250 3.61 11.87 -6.46
CA MET A 250 4.58 12.86 -6.95
C MET A 250 4.09 13.52 -8.23
#